data_AF-A0A9P1BIP3-F1
#
_entry.id   AF-A0A9P1BIP3-F1
#
_cell.length_a   1.000
_cell.length_b   1.000
_cell.length_c   1.000
_cell.angle_alpha   90.00
_cell.angle_beta   90.00
_cell.angle_gamma   90.00
#
_symmetry.space_group_name_H-M   'P 1'
#
loop_
_entity.id
_entity.type
_entity.pdbx_description
1 polymer ?
#
loop_
_entity_poly.entity_id
_entity_poly.type
_entity_poly.pdbx_seq_one_letter_code
_entity_poly.pdbx_strand_id
1 'polypeptide(L)'
;MERNDQSDDAGLAAVFFGIHQGKYIIKNANVKAQNALKEVSHLQALTENVKKIDEFMESMPECHMETFDWETASKLGVDTFHSLSEAFTKGGSQVASSYKSVISTAKKSLSDFVTAVSKAFILGQGLPWFQPAATKFLDTKTISSLPTMQFSNWKPISGSKCVSSDATSIMKIAFDTESLIHQIEDTFKSVIKDNCETSAPVIMRLVDSINRYQTGSLKSITSIGLASESSLASFENMREIVCKMTHQQVQDTLHIAIKQIGIIMAKVEKPPLSAEDVHAVSALSEKMCLLSTRLPDADNQEDVKLLGLCKVFVTCSNAKDLAVKEPDSREGLEQFIRPLMELHRVFRTPGSGKAKVTTQPEHQKACLTSIHDSLSRNSTDFKDAFPDFGTFETCFLDLENSATSLMTKRCEYYEKDTTQSVKNLEAMLKVIPEINPDEPDQFLKAIESVQQKLLDTCDSSAEIIISVEKDLSAFNCQPSDICANLSELKALHHRATTLLGEQSAAVLLNLPTGKKCISQSVKANGRLKAMLNVLSTNCQEKKLDINATLHARVTSLL
;
A
#
# COMPACT_ATOMS: atom_id res chain seq x y z
N MET A 1 86.70 -0.66 -52.96
CA MET A 1 86.75 -0.11 -51.58
C MET A 1 86.90 1.39 -51.75
N GLU A 2 86.02 2.28 -51.35
CA GLU A 2 84.73 2.24 -50.66
C GLU A 2 83.83 3.33 -51.27
N ARG A 3 82.53 3.17 -51.05
CA ARG A 3 81.42 4.01 -51.54
C ARG A 3 81.56 5.47 -51.11
N ASN A 4 81.04 6.38 -51.94
CA ASN A 4 80.50 7.65 -51.44
C ASN A 4 79.27 8.10 -52.26
N ASP A 5 78.25 7.24 -52.29
CA ASP A 5 76.86 7.57 -52.68
C ASP A 5 76.08 8.03 -51.44
N GLN A 6 76.37 9.21 -50.88
CA GLN A 6 75.70 9.65 -49.64
C GLN A 6 75.24 11.13 -49.59
N SER A 7 75.17 11.87 -50.70
CA SER A 7 74.67 13.26 -50.66
C SER A 7 73.31 13.52 -51.33
N ASP A 8 72.75 12.60 -52.12
CA ASP A 8 71.47 12.84 -52.82
C ASP A 8 70.22 12.42 -52.02
N ASP A 9 70.35 11.46 -51.10
CA ASP A 9 69.21 10.93 -50.32
C ASP A 9 68.73 11.90 -49.22
N ALA A 10 69.62 12.70 -48.63
CA ALA A 10 69.23 13.66 -47.58
C ALA A 10 68.44 14.85 -48.14
N GLY A 11 68.79 15.31 -49.35
CA GLY A 11 68.06 16.36 -50.06
C GLY A 11 66.68 15.89 -50.52
N LEU A 12 66.59 14.66 -51.08
CA LEU A 12 65.32 14.05 -51.43
C LEU A 12 64.42 13.82 -50.20
N ALA A 13 64.99 13.31 -49.10
CA ALA A 13 64.25 13.08 -47.86
C ALA A 13 63.67 14.38 -47.27
N ALA A 14 64.42 15.49 -47.30
CA ALA A 14 63.95 16.79 -46.85
C ALA A 14 62.80 17.33 -47.73
N VAL A 15 62.87 17.12 -49.05
CA VAL A 15 61.79 17.49 -49.99
C VAL A 15 60.55 16.63 -49.75
N PHE A 16 60.70 15.31 -49.60
CA PHE A 16 59.57 14.43 -49.28
C PHE A 16 58.95 14.75 -47.91
N PHE A 17 59.76 15.08 -46.90
CA PHE A 17 59.27 15.49 -45.59
C PHE A 17 58.52 16.83 -45.65
N GLY A 18 59.03 17.81 -46.41
CA GLY A 18 58.35 19.09 -46.67
C GLY A 18 57.03 18.92 -47.42
N ILE A 19 56.98 18.05 -48.44
CA ILE A 19 55.75 17.69 -49.16
C ILE A 19 54.76 17.00 -48.22
N HIS A 20 55.23 16.10 -47.35
CA HIS A 20 54.38 15.39 -46.40
C HIS A 20 53.82 16.33 -45.32
N GLN A 21 54.61 17.27 -44.80
CA GLN A 21 54.13 18.33 -43.91
C GLN A 21 53.14 19.26 -44.61
N GLY A 22 53.43 19.69 -45.85
CA GLY A 22 52.54 20.51 -46.65
C GLY A 22 51.19 19.82 -46.90
N LYS A 23 51.20 18.53 -47.27
CA LYS A 23 49.98 17.70 -47.41
C LYS A 23 49.21 17.58 -46.09
N TYR A 24 49.91 17.43 -44.96
CA TYR A 24 49.28 17.34 -43.65
C TYR A 24 48.61 18.67 -43.24
N ILE A 25 49.28 19.81 -43.49
CA ILE A 25 48.74 21.15 -43.25
C ILE A 25 47.51 21.41 -44.12
N ILE A 26 47.58 21.10 -45.42
CA ILE A 26 46.45 21.26 -46.35
C ILE A 26 45.28 20.36 -45.95
N LYS A 27 45.54 19.10 -45.57
CA LYS A 27 44.50 18.18 -45.09
C LYS A 27 43.80 18.72 -43.84
N ASN A 28 44.57 19.21 -42.86
CA ASN A 28 44.01 19.81 -41.65
C ASN A 28 43.25 21.12 -41.92
N ALA A 29 43.74 21.96 -42.84
CA ALA A 29 43.04 23.16 -43.27
C ALA A 29 41.72 22.82 -43.99
N ASN A 30 41.71 21.80 -44.84
CA ASN A 30 40.52 21.36 -45.56
C ASN A 30 39.47 20.73 -44.61
N VAL A 31 39.90 19.94 -43.62
CA VAL A 31 39.00 19.42 -42.56
C VAL A 31 38.41 20.58 -41.73
N LYS A 32 39.23 21.58 -41.36
CA LYS A 32 38.73 22.78 -40.66
C LYS A 32 37.76 23.59 -41.52
N ALA A 33 38.03 23.75 -42.82
CA ALA A 33 37.15 24.45 -43.76
C ALA A 33 35.83 23.70 -43.98
N GLN A 34 35.85 22.37 -44.10
CA GLN A 34 34.64 21.55 -44.21
C GLN A 34 33.80 21.59 -42.92
N ASN A 35 34.44 21.60 -41.75
CA ASN A 35 33.74 21.75 -40.47
C ASN A 35 33.12 23.15 -40.33
N ALA A 36 33.84 24.21 -40.70
CA ALA A 36 33.31 25.58 -40.71
C ALA A 36 32.15 25.74 -41.70
N LEU A 37 32.22 25.13 -42.89
CA LEU A 37 31.14 25.15 -43.87
C LEU A 37 29.88 24.44 -43.35
N LYS A 38 30.04 23.31 -42.67
CA LYS A 38 28.92 22.61 -42.01
C LYS A 38 28.33 23.46 -40.89
N GLU A 39 29.15 24.06 -40.03
CA GLU A 39 28.69 24.96 -38.96
C GLU A 39 27.89 26.15 -39.50
N VAL A 40 28.35 26.78 -40.59
CA VAL A 40 27.63 27.88 -41.26
C VAL A 40 26.28 27.39 -41.82
N SER A 41 26.23 26.20 -42.42
CA SER A 41 24.97 25.65 -42.95
C SER A 41 23.93 25.37 -41.86
N HIS A 42 24.36 24.88 -40.69
CA HIS A 42 23.46 24.66 -39.55
C HIS A 42 22.93 25.98 -38.97
N LEU A 43 23.76 27.02 -38.88
CA LEU A 43 23.33 28.35 -38.44
C LEU A 43 22.39 29.03 -39.43
N GLN A 44 22.59 28.83 -40.73
CA GLN A 44 21.67 29.30 -41.76
C GLN A 44 20.29 28.65 -41.61
N ALA A 45 20.24 27.33 -41.41
CA ALA A 45 18.98 26.63 -41.17
C ALA A 45 18.28 27.11 -39.89
N LEU A 46 19.03 27.33 -38.80
CA LEU A 46 18.47 27.90 -37.56
C LEU A 46 17.94 29.33 -37.77
N THR A 47 18.68 30.17 -38.48
CA THR A 47 18.28 31.56 -38.75
C THR A 47 17.01 31.61 -39.60
N GLU A 48 16.92 30.74 -40.60
CA GLU A 48 15.73 30.60 -41.45
C GLU A 48 14.51 30.14 -40.64
N ASN A 49 14.68 29.18 -39.74
CA ASN A 49 13.60 28.71 -38.86
C ASN A 49 13.16 29.79 -37.86
N VAL A 50 14.10 30.58 -37.32
CA VAL A 50 13.79 31.75 -36.48
C VAL A 50 13.01 32.80 -37.25
N LYS A 51 13.42 33.10 -38.49
CA LYS A 51 12.69 34.03 -39.35
C LYS A 51 11.26 33.58 -39.60
N LYS A 52 11.06 32.29 -39.88
CA LYS A 52 9.72 31.70 -40.02
C LYS A 52 8.90 31.78 -38.74
N ILE A 53 9.52 31.61 -37.57
CA ILE A 53 8.86 31.83 -36.27
C ILE A 53 8.39 33.27 -36.15
N ASP A 54 9.28 34.23 -36.43
CA ASP A 54 8.96 35.65 -36.28
C ASP A 54 7.83 36.05 -37.25
N GLU A 55 7.90 35.61 -38.51
CA GLU A 55 6.83 35.79 -39.52
C GLU A 55 5.50 35.15 -39.09
N PHE A 56 5.54 33.96 -38.50
CA PHE A 56 4.36 33.29 -37.97
C PHE A 56 3.78 34.06 -36.76
N MET A 57 4.63 34.59 -35.89
CA MET A 57 4.19 35.37 -34.73
C MET A 57 3.60 36.73 -35.12
N GLU A 58 4.14 37.39 -36.14
CA GLU A 58 3.62 38.66 -36.67
C GLU A 58 2.27 38.50 -37.37
N SER A 59 2.06 37.34 -37.99
CA SER A 59 0.81 37.00 -38.70
C SER A 59 -0.21 36.26 -37.83
N MET A 60 0.10 36.04 -36.55
CA MET A 60 -0.72 35.24 -35.64
C MET A 60 -2.10 35.90 -35.47
N PRO A 61 -3.20 35.25 -35.89
CA PRO A 61 -4.56 35.76 -35.66
C PRO A 61 -4.83 35.86 -34.16
N GLU A 62 -5.84 36.64 -33.76
CA GLU A 62 -6.34 36.58 -32.39
C GLU A 62 -6.61 35.11 -32.01
N CYS A 63 -6.15 34.71 -30.81
CA CYS A 63 -6.08 33.33 -30.31
C CYS A 63 -7.41 32.53 -30.25
N HIS A 64 -8.50 33.10 -30.76
CA HIS A 64 -9.85 32.54 -30.77
C HIS A 64 -10.35 32.18 -32.19
N MET A 65 -9.55 32.37 -33.25
CA MET A 65 -9.99 32.08 -34.62
C MET A 65 -9.80 30.61 -35.01
N GLU A 66 -10.84 30.02 -35.63
CA GLU A 66 -10.83 28.67 -36.23
C GLU A 66 -9.76 28.49 -37.33
N THR A 67 -9.17 29.60 -37.80
CA THR A 67 -8.17 29.65 -38.88
C THR A 67 -6.72 29.50 -38.40
N PHE A 68 -6.46 29.28 -37.11
CA PHE A 68 -5.10 29.10 -36.61
C PHE A 68 -4.48 27.80 -37.15
N ASP A 69 -3.32 27.92 -37.81
CA ASP A 69 -2.61 26.78 -38.41
C ASP A 69 -1.76 26.03 -37.37
N TRP A 70 -2.42 25.13 -36.64
CA TRP A 70 -1.81 24.30 -35.59
C TRP A 70 -0.74 23.34 -36.11
N GLU A 71 -0.89 22.85 -37.34
CA GLU A 71 0.07 21.91 -37.94
C GLU A 71 1.39 22.62 -38.23
N THR A 72 1.32 23.80 -38.86
CA THR A 72 2.50 24.63 -39.12
C THR A 72 3.15 25.09 -37.82
N ALA A 73 2.36 25.55 -36.84
CA ALA A 73 2.90 25.95 -35.54
C ALA A 73 3.67 24.79 -34.86
N SER A 74 3.05 23.60 -34.85
CA SER A 74 3.62 22.40 -34.24
C SER A 74 4.95 22.00 -34.89
N LYS A 75 4.98 21.93 -36.22
CA LYS A 75 6.17 21.58 -37.01
C LYS A 75 7.29 22.61 -36.83
N LEU A 76 6.95 23.89 -36.89
CA LEU A 76 7.92 24.98 -36.78
C LEU A 76 8.61 25.01 -35.41
N GLY A 77 7.86 24.76 -34.32
CA GLY A 77 8.42 24.64 -32.97
C GLY A 77 9.42 23.49 -32.85
N VAL A 78 9.09 22.31 -33.39
CA VAL A 78 9.93 21.11 -33.36
C VAL A 78 11.18 21.27 -34.22
N ASP A 79 11.03 21.75 -35.46
CA ASP A 79 12.14 21.95 -36.41
C ASP A 79 13.14 22.98 -35.89
N THR A 80 12.64 24.07 -35.29
CA THR A 80 13.48 25.10 -34.66
C THR A 80 14.20 24.55 -33.43
N PHE A 81 13.51 23.79 -32.58
CA PHE A 81 14.12 23.15 -31.41
C PHE A 81 15.25 22.19 -31.79
N HIS A 82 15.05 21.35 -32.81
CA HIS A 82 16.08 20.43 -33.29
C HIS A 82 17.29 21.18 -33.84
N SER A 83 17.06 22.20 -34.67
CA SER A 83 18.11 23.06 -35.22
C SER A 83 18.92 23.76 -34.12
N LEU A 84 18.23 24.25 -33.08
CA LEU A 84 18.86 24.92 -31.94
C LEU A 84 19.64 23.93 -31.06
N SER A 85 19.11 22.73 -30.84
CA SER A 85 19.77 21.68 -30.04
C SER A 85 21.03 21.14 -30.74
N GLU A 86 20.99 21.02 -32.06
CA GLU A 86 22.16 20.66 -32.86
C GLU A 86 23.23 21.76 -32.83
N ALA A 87 22.83 23.03 -32.87
CA ALA A 87 23.75 24.15 -32.67
C ALA A 87 24.37 24.14 -31.25
N PHE A 88 23.57 23.88 -30.22
CA PHE A 88 24.06 23.80 -28.83
C PHE A 88 25.09 22.69 -28.60
N THR A 89 24.91 21.52 -29.23
CA THR A 89 25.80 20.35 -29.03
C THR A 89 27.09 20.44 -29.83
N LYS A 90 27.09 21.14 -30.96
CA LYS A 90 28.27 21.30 -31.83
C LYS A 90 29.10 22.56 -31.55
N GLY A 91 28.58 23.50 -30.77
CA GLY A 91 29.31 24.70 -30.34
C GLY A 91 30.45 24.38 -29.36
N GLY A 92 31.61 24.00 -29.87
CA GLY A 92 32.84 23.83 -29.08
C GLY A 92 33.34 25.14 -28.45
N SER A 93 34.24 25.07 -27.46
CA SER A 93 34.72 26.18 -26.61
C SER A 93 35.36 27.42 -27.29
N GLN A 94 35.45 27.46 -28.63
CA GLN A 94 36.04 28.56 -29.41
C GLN A 94 35.08 29.20 -30.43
N VAL A 95 33.79 29.33 -30.11
CA VAL A 95 32.85 29.97 -31.05
C VAL A 95 32.88 31.50 -30.99
N ALA A 96 32.94 32.13 -32.16
CA ALA A 96 32.94 33.58 -32.37
C ALA A 96 31.72 34.26 -31.68
N SER A 97 31.87 35.53 -31.32
CA SER A 97 30.80 36.33 -30.66
C SER A 97 29.47 36.33 -31.43
N SER A 98 29.54 36.30 -32.77
CA SER A 98 28.38 36.21 -33.67
C SER A 98 27.60 34.90 -33.53
N TYR A 99 28.25 33.79 -33.16
CA TYR A 99 27.58 32.51 -32.92
C TYR A 99 26.72 32.54 -31.65
N LYS A 100 27.28 33.14 -30.58
CA LYS A 100 26.58 33.31 -29.31
C LYS A 100 25.36 34.21 -29.46
N SER A 101 25.43 35.26 -30.28
CA SER A 101 24.27 36.13 -30.52
C SER A 101 23.17 35.40 -31.29
N VAL A 102 23.49 34.63 -32.34
CA VAL A 102 22.48 33.86 -33.10
C VAL A 102 21.77 32.84 -32.21
N ILE A 103 22.52 32.08 -31.41
CA ILE A 103 21.92 31.13 -30.46
C ILE A 103 21.05 31.86 -29.42
N SER A 104 21.51 32.98 -28.88
CA SER A 104 20.74 33.75 -27.90
C SER A 104 19.43 34.29 -28.50
N THR A 105 19.47 34.81 -29.73
CA THR A 105 18.27 35.28 -30.45
C THR A 105 17.33 34.12 -30.71
N ALA A 106 17.83 33.00 -31.24
CA ALA A 106 17.02 31.82 -31.50
C ALA A 106 16.37 31.26 -30.23
N LYS A 107 17.09 31.26 -29.11
CA LYS A 107 16.57 30.85 -27.80
C LYS A 107 15.42 31.74 -27.36
N LYS A 108 15.56 33.06 -27.56
CA LYS A 108 14.52 34.04 -27.24
C LYS A 108 13.30 33.84 -28.14
N SER A 109 13.47 33.85 -29.46
CA SER A 109 12.35 33.65 -30.41
C SER A 109 11.63 32.33 -30.18
N LEU A 110 12.35 31.22 -29.93
CA LEU A 110 11.71 29.95 -29.58
C LEU A 110 10.94 30.02 -28.24
N SER A 111 11.45 30.74 -27.24
CA SER A 111 10.77 30.91 -25.96
C SER A 111 9.50 31.75 -26.09
N ASP A 112 9.58 32.85 -26.83
CA ASP A 112 8.45 33.74 -27.11
C ASP A 112 7.38 32.99 -27.92
N PHE A 113 7.80 32.21 -28.93
CA PHE A 113 6.94 31.35 -29.73
C PHE A 113 6.24 30.27 -28.92
N VAL A 114 6.98 29.48 -28.13
CA VAL A 114 6.42 28.45 -27.25
C VAL A 114 5.41 29.07 -26.28
N THR A 115 5.71 30.25 -25.74
CA THR A 115 4.80 30.98 -24.86
C THR A 115 3.53 31.39 -25.61
N ALA A 116 3.65 31.99 -26.79
CA ALA A 116 2.53 32.46 -27.58
C ALA A 116 1.61 31.31 -28.01
N VAL A 117 2.16 30.23 -28.56
CA VAL A 117 1.38 29.06 -28.99
C VAL A 117 0.72 28.36 -27.80
N SER A 118 1.41 28.22 -26.67
CA SER A 118 0.82 27.60 -25.47
C SER A 118 -0.33 28.43 -24.91
N LYS A 119 -0.19 29.77 -24.88
CA LYS A 119 -1.28 30.69 -24.51
C LYS A 119 -2.45 30.60 -25.48
N ALA A 120 -2.16 30.59 -26.79
CA ALA A 120 -3.17 30.48 -27.83
C ALA A 120 -3.96 29.18 -27.68
N PHE A 121 -3.29 28.06 -27.40
CA PHE A 121 -3.96 26.79 -27.13
C PHE A 121 -4.88 26.88 -25.91
N ILE A 122 -4.37 27.34 -24.76
CA ILE A 122 -5.13 27.44 -23.51
C ILE A 122 -6.41 28.28 -23.72
N LEU A 123 -6.29 29.43 -24.40
CA LEU A 123 -7.38 30.37 -24.64
C LEU A 123 -8.33 29.97 -25.78
N GLY A 124 -7.82 29.27 -26.80
CA GLY A 124 -8.56 28.96 -28.03
C GLY A 124 -9.20 27.57 -28.04
N GLN A 125 -8.44 26.52 -27.69
CA GLN A 125 -8.91 25.13 -27.75
C GLN A 125 -9.00 24.45 -26.38
N GLY A 126 -8.18 24.85 -25.41
CA GLY A 126 -8.10 24.20 -24.10
C GLY A 126 -9.29 24.53 -23.20
N LEU A 127 -9.35 25.75 -22.69
CA LEU A 127 -10.43 26.17 -21.78
C LEU A 127 -11.81 26.19 -22.45
N PRO A 128 -11.97 26.68 -23.70
CA PRO A 128 -13.29 26.69 -24.35
C PRO A 128 -13.89 25.29 -24.54
N TRP A 129 -13.07 24.24 -24.61
CA TRP A 129 -13.54 22.85 -24.77
C TRP A 129 -14.35 22.33 -23.58
N PHE A 130 -14.13 22.85 -22.37
CA PHE A 130 -14.89 22.41 -21.19
C PHE A 130 -16.39 22.74 -21.28
N GLN A 131 -16.76 23.81 -21.97
CA GLN A 131 -18.15 24.24 -22.12
C GLN A 131 -19.01 23.24 -22.92
N PRO A 132 -18.68 22.88 -24.18
CA PRO A 132 -19.42 21.87 -24.93
C PRO A 132 -19.27 20.47 -24.32
N ALA A 133 -18.14 20.17 -23.65
CA ALA A 133 -17.98 18.92 -22.92
C ALA A 133 -19.05 18.79 -21.83
N ALA A 134 -19.22 19.80 -20.96
CA ALA A 134 -20.22 19.79 -19.89
C ALA A 134 -21.63 19.49 -20.42
N THR A 135 -22.06 20.15 -21.51
CA THR A 135 -23.37 19.92 -22.12
C THR A 135 -23.52 18.50 -22.67
N LYS A 136 -22.46 17.96 -23.28
CA LYS A 136 -22.50 16.62 -23.89
C LYS A 136 -22.41 15.48 -22.88
N PHE A 137 -21.78 15.71 -21.73
CA PHE A 137 -21.78 14.77 -20.60
C PHE A 137 -23.20 14.44 -20.13
N LEU A 138 -24.10 15.44 -20.10
CA LEU A 138 -25.51 15.24 -19.72
C LEU A 138 -26.31 14.45 -20.77
N ASP A 139 -25.95 14.59 -22.04
CA ASP A 139 -26.67 14.02 -23.17
C ASP A 139 -26.26 12.57 -23.52
N THR A 140 -25.24 12.00 -22.86
CA THR A 140 -24.61 10.69 -23.21
C THR A 140 -24.17 10.59 -24.68
N LYS A 141 -23.89 11.73 -25.33
CA LYS A 141 -23.42 11.81 -26.72
C LYS A 141 -21.91 11.99 -26.77
N THR A 142 -21.25 11.37 -27.75
CA THR A 142 -19.81 11.56 -28.00
C THR A 142 -19.45 13.05 -28.10
N ILE A 143 -18.42 13.45 -27.33
CA ILE A 143 -17.81 14.77 -27.46
C ILE A 143 -17.23 14.84 -28.88
N SER A 144 -17.63 15.87 -29.63
CA SER A 144 -17.15 16.05 -31.00
C SER A 144 -15.81 16.79 -30.95
N SER A 145 -14.84 16.22 -31.66
CA SER A 145 -13.49 16.71 -31.94
C SER A 145 -12.65 17.11 -30.72
N LEU A 146 -11.63 16.29 -30.42
CA LEU A 146 -10.48 16.68 -29.62
C LEU A 146 -9.83 17.96 -30.18
N PRO A 147 -9.08 18.71 -29.35
CA PRO A 147 -8.20 19.76 -29.83
C PRO A 147 -7.31 19.27 -30.98
N THR A 148 -7.14 20.11 -31.99
CA THR A 148 -6.37 19.77 -33.21
C THR A 148 -4.87 19.76 -32.91
N MET A 149 -4.42 20.61 -31.98
CA MET A 149 -3.03 20.63 -31.55
C MET A 149 -2.76 19.52 -30.53
N GLN A 150 -1.70 18.76 -30.77
CA GLN A 150 -1.16 17.77 -29.84
C GLN A 150 0.19 18.23 -29.30
N PHE A 151 0.28 18.60 -28.02
CA PHE A 151 1.55 19.00 -27.41
C PHE A 151 2.48 17.81 -27.17
N SER A 152 1.99 16.57 -27.27
CA SER A 152 2.79 15.35 -27.19
C SER A 152 4.09 15.41 -28.02
N ASN A 153 4.03 16.01 -29.22
CA ASN A 153 5.17 16.21 -30.13
C ASN A 153 6.21 17.20 -29.60
N TRP A 154 5.81 18.09 -28.70
CA TRP A 154 6.68 19.10 -28.10
C TRP A 154 7.28 18.65 -26.77
N LYS A 155 7.01 17.42 -26.31
CA LYS A 155 7.58 16.88 -25.06
C LYS A 155 9.12 17.00 -24.95
N PRO A 156 9.92 16.90 -26.03
CA PRO A 156 11.36 17.16 -25.96
C PRO A 156 11.72 18.62 -25.61
N ILE A 157 10.87 19.57 -25.97
CA ILE A 157 11.08 21.01 -25.76
C ILE A 157 10.94 21.38 -24.28
N SER A 158 9.96 20.79 -23.58
CA SER A 158 9.62 21.13 -22.19
C SER A 158 10.69 20.77 -21.16
N GLY A 159 11.57 19.81 -21.47
CA GLY A 159 12.71 19.43 -20.63
C GLY A 159 14.03 20.09 -20.99
N SER A 160 14.05 20.95 -22.01
CA SER A 160 15.30 21.46 -22.59
C SER A 160 15.79 22.75 -21.93
N LYS A 161 17.12 22.95 -21.92
CA LYS A 161 17.73 24.24 -21.55
C LYS A 161 17.60 25.31 -22.65
N CYS A 162 16.97 24.97 -23.77
CA CYS A 162 16.85 25.79 -24.98
C CYS A 162 15.67 26.77 -24.92
N VAL A 163 14.84 26.70 -23.87
CA VAL A 163 13.68 27.58 -23.67
C VAL A 163 13.73 28.21 -22.28
N SER A 164 13.10 29.36 -22.09
CA SER A 164 13.02 30.02 -20.77
C SER A 164 12.16 29.21 -19.79
N SER A 165 12.42 29.37 -18.49
CA SER A 165 11.64 28.73 -17.42
C SER A 165 10.15 29.07 -17.49
N ASP A 166 9.84 30.30 -17.90
CA ASP A 166 8.47 30.81 -17.96
C ASP A 166 7.72 30.17 -19.12
N ALA A 167 8.36 30.09 -20.29
CA ALA A 167 7.83 29.38 -21.46
C ALA A 167 7.60 27.90 -21.15
N THR A 168 8.57 27.23 -20.49
CA THR A 168 8.42 25.86 -20.02
C THR A 168 7.23 25.69 -19.07
N SER A 169 7.01 26.65 -18.17
CA SER A 169 5.91 26.60 -17.19
C SER A 169 4.55 26.73 -17.87
N ILE A 170 4.39 27.68 -18.79
CA ILE A 170 3.15 27.88 -19.54
C ILE A 170 2.88 26.68 -20.46
N MET A 171 3.91 26.14 -21.09
CA MET A 171 3.82 24.94 -21.90
C MET A 171 3.39 23.72 -21.09
N LYS A 172 3.90 23.56 -19.86
CA LYS A 172 3.47 22.50 -18.94
C LYS A 172 1.98 22.61 -18.61
N ILE A 173 1.48 23.83 -18.41
CA ILE A 173 0.05 24.07 -18.23
C ILE A 173 -0.75 23.58 -19.45
N ALA A 174 -0.30 23.90 -20.68
CA ALA A 174 -0.94 23.43 -21.90
C ALA A 174 -0.96 21.90 -22.00
N PHE A 175 0.15 21.23 -21.64
CA PHE A 175 0.21 19.76 -21.52
C PHE A 175 -0.81 19.20 -20.54
N ASP A 176 -0.91 19.79 -19.35
CA ASP A 176 -1.83 19.33 -18.32
C ASP A 176 -3.30 19.51 -18.78
N THR A 177 -3.60 20.61 -19.48
CA THR A 177 -4.91 20.86 -20.08
C THR A 177 -5.24 19.83 -21.16
N GLU A 178 -4.34 19.59 -22.11
CA GLU A 178 -4.50 18.56 -23.15
C GLU A 178 -4.69 17.17 -22.52
N SER A 179 -3.86 16.82 -21.55
CA SER A 179 -3.92 15.51 -20.89
C SER A 179 -5.25 15.31 -20.17
N LEU A 180 -5.77 16.35 -19.51
CA LEU A 180 -7.07 16.28 -18.86
C LEU A 180 -8.19 16.10 -19.88
N ILE A 181 -8.17 16.83 -21.00
CA ILE A 181 -9.15 16.70 -22.08
C ILE A 181 -9.22 15.26 -22.61
N HIS A 182 -8.06 14.65 -22.87
CA HIS A 182 -8.00 13.26 -23.32
C HIS A 182 -8.49 12.27 -22.25
N GLN A 183 -8.10 12.46 -20.98
CA GLN A 183 -8.58 11.60 -19.88
C GLN A 183 -10.11 11.67 -19.72
N ILE A 184 -10.69 12.86 -19.87
CA ILE A 184 -12.13 13.08 -19.85
C ILE A 184 -12.79 12.32 -21.00
N GLU A 185 -12.28 12.45 -22.23
CA GLU A 185 -12.83 11.80 -23.41
C GLU A 185 -12.73 10.26 -23.34
N ASP A 186 -11.58 9.73 -22.94
CA ASP A 186 -11.35 8.29 -22.80
C ASP A 186 -12.26 7.68 -21.73
N THR A 187 -12.41 8.38 -20.59
CA THR A 187 -13.33 7.96 -19.53
C THR A 187 -14.77 7.91 -20.06
N PHE A 188 -15.18 8.93 -20.83
CA PHE A 188 -16.52 8.96 -21.41
C PHE A 188 -16.77 7.82 -22.40
N LYS A 189 -15.80 7.52 -23.28
CA LYS A 189 -15.86 6.38 -24.20
C LYS A 189 -15.99 5.05 -23.44
N SER A 190 -15.24 4.88 -22.34
CA SER A 190 -15.32 3.69 -21.50
C SER A 190 -16.68 3.57 -20.80
N VAL A 191 -17.20 4.66 -20.24
CA VAL A 191 -18.50 4.68 -19.54
C VAL A 191 -19.66 4.35 -20.48
N ILE A 192 -19.66 4.88 -21.72
CA ILE A 192 -20.68 4.56 -22.72
C ILE A 192 -20.63 3.08 -23.13
N LYS A 193 -19.42 2.51 -23.23
CA LYS A 193 -19.23 1.17 -23.78
C LYS A 193 -19.54 0.04 -22.78
N ASP A 194 -19.27 0.26 -21.49
CA ASP A 194 -19.16 -0.84 -20.52
C ASP A 194 -20.39 -1.07 -19.60
N ASN A 195 -21.55 -0.46 -19.83
CA ASN A 195 -22.78 -0.70 -19.03
C ASN A 195 -22.52 -0.78 -17.50
N CYS A 196 -21.87 0.25 -16.95
CA CYS A 196 -21.75 0.58 -15.52
C CYS A 196 -20.89 -0.31 -14.59
N GLU A 197 -20.60 -1.58 -14.85
CA GLU A 197 -20.02 -2.47 -13.80
C GLU A 197 -18.50 -2.31 -13.55
N THR A 198 -17.74 -1.83 -14.54
CA THR A 198 -16.27 -1.66 -14.49
C THR A 198 -15.81 -0.20 -14.45
N SER A 199 -16.74 0.76 -14.53
CA SER A 199 -16.45 2.17 -14.79
C SER A 199 -16.02 2.98 -13.55
N ALA A 200 -16.49 2.61 -12.35
CA ALA A 200 -16.29 3.43 -11.14
C ALA A 200 -14.81 3.74 -10.83
N PRO A 201 -13.86 2.79 -10.89
CA PRO A 201 -12.43 3.09 -10.69
C PRO A 201 -11.81 4.01 -11.75
N VAL A 202 -12.36 4.02 -12.97
CA VAL A 202 -11.91 4.90 -14.06
C VAL A 202 -12.40 6.33 -13.80
N ILE A 203 -13.69 6.49 -13.49
CA ILE A 203 -14.29 7.79 -13.19
C ILE A 203 -13.67 8.40 -11.92
N MET A 204 -13.38 7.60 -10.89
CA MET A 204 -12.68 8.09 -9.69
C MET A 204 -11.29 8.65 -10.00
N ARG A 205 -10.51 7.96 -10.84
CA ARG A 205 -9.20 8.47 -11.29
C ARG A 205 -9.34 9.78 -12.05
N LEU A 206 -10.41 9.94 -12.83
CA LEU A 206 -10.72 11.19 -13.51
C LEU A 206 -11.01 12.31 -12.51
N VAL A 207 -11.83 12.08 -11.47
CA VAL A 207 -12.10 13.07 -10.42
C VAL A 207 -10.80 13.53 -9.75
N ASP A 208 -9.90 12.61 -9.41
CA ASP A 208 -8.58 12.95 -8.85
C ASP A 208 -7.74 13.80 -9.82
N SER A 209 -7.78 13.49 -11.12
CA SER A 209 -7.11 14.29 -12.14
C SER A 209 -7.72 15.68 -12.29
N ILE A 210 -9.05 15.81 -12.27
CA ILE A 210 -9.74 17.11 -12.32
C ILE A 210 -9.37 17.95 -11.09
N ASN A 211 -9.37 17.36 -9.89
CA ASN A 211 -9.00 18.05 -8.65
C ASN A 211 -7.52 18.50 -8.66
N ARG A 212 -6.61 17.66 -9.16
CA ARG A 212 -5.19 18.04 -9.33
C ARG A 212 -5.01 19.17 -10.34
N TYR A 213 -5.71 19.10 -11.47
CA TYR A 213 -5.70 20.17 -12.46
C TYR A 213 -6.24 21.48 -11.89
N GLN A 214 -7.35 21.42 -11.15
CA GLN A 214 -7.94 22.61 -10.51
C GLN A 214 -6.97 23.28 -9.52
N THR A 215 -6.36 22.49 -8.64
CA THR A 215 -5.49 23.01 -7.57
C THR A 215 -4.10 23.40 -8.07
N GLY A 216 -3.65 22.86 -9.20
CA GLY A 216 -2.36 23.15 -9.84
C GLY A 216 -2.47 24.06 -11.06
N SER A 217 -2.77 23.47 -12.21
CA SER A 217 -2.67 24.11 -13.52
C SER A 217 -3.73 25.20 -13.71
N LEU A 218 -5.00 24.96 -13.33
CA LEU A 218 -6.06 25.97 -13.43
C LEU A 218 -5.81 27.18 -12.52
N LYS A 219 -5.38 26.94 -11.27
CA LYS A 219 -4.95 28.02 -10.37
C LYS A 219 -3.84 28.86 -10.99
N SER A 220 -2.89 28.21 -11.66
CA SER A 220 -1.78 28.88 -12.35
C SER A 220 -2.30 29.71 -13.53
N ILE A 221 -3.16 29.13 -14.40
CA ILE A 221 -3.84 29.83 -15.52
C ILE A 221 -4.55 31.10 -15.02
N THR A 222 -5.33 31.00 -13.94
CA THR A 222 -6.03 32.15 -13.36
C THR A 222 -5.06 33.21 -12.87
N SER A 223 -3.97 32.81 -12.18
CA SER A 223 -2.99 33.75 -11.65
C SER A 223 -2.23 34.55 -12.72
N ILE A 224 -2.08 33.98 -13.92
CA ILE A 224 -1.41 34.62 -15.07
C ILE A 224 -2.40 35.28 -16.04
N GLY A 225 -3.69 35.36 -15.68
CA GLY A 225 -4.71 36.06 -16.46
C GLY A 225 -5.14 35.35 -17.74
N LEU A 226 -4.96 34.03 -17.83
CA LEU A 226 -5.32 33.23 -19.01
C LEU A 226 -6.67 32.50 -18.88
N ALA A 227 -7.50 32.87 -17.90
CA ALA A 227 -8.86 32.34 -17.77
C ALA A 227 -9.86 33.49 -17.62
N SER A 228 -10.95 33.41 -18.38
CA SER A 228 -12.13 34.25 -18.15
C SER A 228 -13.03 33.64 -17.07
N GLU A 229 -13.91 34.45 -16.49
CA GLU A 229 -14.96 33.95 -15.58
C GLU A 229 -15.83 32.88 -16.25
N SER A 230 -16.13 33.04 -17.54
CA SER A 230 -16.92 32.06 -18.31
C SER A 230 -16.20 30.71 -18.47
N SER A 231 -14.89 30.72 -18.70
CA SER A 231 -14.09 29.50 -18.76
C SER A 231 -13.99 28.80 -17.41
N LEU A 232 -13.83 29.56 -16.32
CA LEU A 232 -13.81 29.01 -14.97
C LEU A 232 -15.16 28.39 -14.60
N ALA A 233 -16.26 29.07 -14.90
CA ALA A 233 -17.61 28.55 -14.69
C ALA A 233 -17.88 27.28 -15.52
N SER A 234 -17.38 27.22 -16.75
CA SER A 234 -17.52 26.04 -17.62
C SER A 234 -16.76 24.83 -17.07
N PHE A 235 -15.53 25.03 -16.60
CA PHE A 235 -14.76 23.98 -15.94
C PHE A 235 -15.45 23.49 -14.65
N GLU A 236 -15.95 24.42 -13.84
CA GLU A 236 -16.64 24.10 -12.59
C GLU A 236 -17.90 23.26 -12.86
N ASN A 237 -18.71 23.66 -13.84
CA ASN A 237 -19.89 22.91 -14.26
C ASN A 237 -19.53 21.49 -14.74
N MET A 238 -18.47 21.36 -15.56
CA MET A 238 -17.96 20.05 -15.98
C MET A 238 -17.54 19.20 -14.77
N ARG A 239 -16.80 19.77 -13.81
CA ARG A 239 -16.39 19.06 -12.59
C ARG A 239 -17.61 18.60 -11.79
N GLU A 240 -18.60 19.45 -11.59
CA GLU A 240 -19.83 19.09 -10.87
C GLU A 240 -20.57 17.92 -11.55
N ILE A 241 -20.66 17.92 -12.88
CA ILE A 241 -21.30 16.85 -13.64
C ILE A 241 -20.52 15.54 -13.47
N VAL A 242 -19.19 15.56 -13.62
CA VAL A 242 -18.35 14.36 -13.43
C VAL A 242 -18.46 13.83 -12.00
N CYS A 243 -18.49 14.70 -11.00
CA CYS A 243 -18.70 14.31 -9.60
C CYS A 243 -20.08 13.66 -9.39
N LYS A 244 -21.16 14.23 -9.95
CA LYS A 244 -22.51 13.66 -9.88
C LYS A 244 -22.57 12.28 -10.56
N MET A 245 -21.95 12.14 -11.73
CA MET A 245 -21.86 10.84 -12.42
C MET A 245 -21.08 9.81 -11.61
N THR A 246 -19.97 10.22 -10.99
CA THR A 246 -19.20 9.34 -10.10
C THR A 246 -20.07 8.85 -8.96
N HIS A 247 -20.80 9.76 -8.31
CA HIS A 247 -21.68 9.42 -7.21
C HIS A 247 -22.76 8.43 -7.63
N GLN A 248 -23.44 8.69 -8.75
CA GLN A 248 -24.45 7.79 -9.30
C GLN A 248 -23.87 6.42 -9.62
N GLN A 249 -22.70 6.36 -10.26
CA GLN A 249 -22.06 5.08 -10.62
C GLN A 249 -21.61 4.29 -9.40
N VAL A 250 -21.15 4.95 -8.33
CA VAL A 250 -20.83 4.28 -7.07
C VAL A 250 -22.10 3.76 -6.41
N GLN A 251 -23.21 4.51 -6.44
CA GLN A 251 -24.52 4.06 -5.95
C GLN A 251 -25.03 2.85 -6.75
N ASP A 252 -24.96 2.89 -8.08
CA ASP A 252 -25.37 1.78 -8.94
C ASP A 252 -24.50 0.53 -8.66
N THR A 253 -23.18 0.71 -8.51
CA THR A 253 -22.25 -0.38 -8.17
C THR A 253 -22.57 -0.97 -6.78
N LEU A 254 -22.88 -0.11 -5.80
CA LEU A 254 -23.27 -0.51 -4.45
C LEU A 254 -24.57 -1.32 -4.49
N HIS A 255 -25.58 -0.85 -5.23
CA HIS A 255 -26.85 -1.53 -5.38
C HIS A 255 -26.68 -2.92 -6.01
N ILE A 256 -25.87 -3.04 -7.08
CA ILE A 256 -25.54 -4.32 -7.71
C ILE A 256 -24.82 -5.25 -6.71
N ALA A 257 -23.85 -4.72 -5.95
CA ALA A 257 -23.12 -5.50 -4.96
C ALA A 257 -24.03 -6.00 -3.83
N ILE A 258 -24.92 -5.15 -3.29
CA ILE A 258 -25.93 -5.53 -2.28
C ILE A 258 -26.83 -6.64 -2.82
N LYS A 259 -27.31 -6.50 -4.07
CA LYS A 259 -28.13 -7.53 -4.71
C LYS A 259 -27.40 -8.86 -4.83
N GLN A 260 -26.14 -8.86 -5.31
CA GLN A 260 -25.32 -10.06 -5.43
C GLN A 260 -25.04 -10.71 -4.06
N ILE A 261 -24.72 -9.91 -3.05
CA ILE A 261 -24.53 -10.38 -1.68
C ILE A 261 -25.84 -10.96 -1.14
N GLY A 262 -26.99 -10.36 -1.42
CA GLY A 262 -28.30 -10.90 -1.06
C GLY A 262 -28.55 -12.29 -1.66
N ILE A 263 -28.22 -12.49 -2.93
CA ILE A 263 -28.32 -13.81 -3.59
C ILE A 263 -27.45 -14.85 -2.89
N ILE A 264 -26.23 -14.48 -2.48
CA ILE A 264 -25.31 -15.39 -1.80
C ILE A 264 -25.79 -15.66 -0.36
N MET A 265 -26.23 -14.61 0.35
CA MET A 265 -26.79 -14.70 1.69
C MET A 265 -28.04 -15.59 1.74
N ALA A 266 -28.87 -15.60 0.69
CA ALA A 266 -30.02 -16.50 0.59
C ALA A 266 -29.64 -17.99 0.67
N LYS A 267 -28.42 -18.34 0.25
CA LYS A 267 -27.91 -19.72 0.28
C LYS A 267 -27.36 -20.13 1.65
N VAL A 268 -27.19 -19.19 2.58
CA VAL A 268 -26.58 -19.42 3.91
C VAL A 268 -27.40 -20.37 4.78
N GLU A 269 -28.70 -20.52 4.52
CA GLU A 269 -29.54 -21.54 5.19
C GLU A 269 -29.21 -22.98 4.77
N LYS A 270 -28.51 -23.17 3.65
CA LYS A 270 -28.21 -24.48 3.06
C LYS A 270 -26.71 -24.61 2.73
N PRO A 271 -25.82 -24.59 3.74
CA PRO A 271 -24.40 -24.84 3.53
C PRO A 271 -24.14 -26.30 3.05
N PRO A 272 -22.96 -26.59 2.47
CA PRO A 272 -21.86 -25.67 2.20
C PRO A 272 -22.13 -24.80 0.96
N LEU A 273 -21.67 -23.55 1.02
CA LEU A 273 -21.62 -22.64 -0.11
C LEU A 273 -20.49 -23.03 -1.07
N SER A 274 -20.62 -22.65 -2.34
CA SER A 274 -19.54 -22.86 -3.31
C SER A 274 -18.33 -21.96 -2.98
N ALA A 275 -17.12 -22.41 -3.32
CA ALA A 275 -15.90 -21.60 -3.15
C ALA A 275 -15.99 -20.28 -3.94
N GLU A 276 -16.68 -20.30 -5.09
CA GLU A 276 -16.97 -19.11 -5.91
C GLU A 276 -17.83 -18.10 -5.16
N ASP A 277 -18.90 -18.55 -4.49
CA ASP A 277 -19.78 -17.68 -3.69
C ASP A 277 -19.01 -17.04 -2.52
N VAL A 278 -18.20 -17.80 -1.79
CA VAL A 278 -17.40 -17.30 -0.65
C VAL A 278 -16.36 -16.27 -1.11
N HIS A 279 -15.67 -16.54 -2.24
CA HIS A 279 -14.73 -15.61 -2.83
C HIS A 279 -15.43 -14.35 -3.36
N ALA A 280 -16.60 -14.49 -3.99
CA ALA A 280 -17.36 -13.37 -4.54
C ALA A 280 -17.77 -12.37 -3.46
N VAL A 281 -18.32 -12.82 -2.33
CA VAL A 281 -18.69 -11.90 -1.22
C VAL A 281 -17.47 -11.19 -0.66
N SER A 282 -16.33 -11.89 -0.55
CA SER A 282 -15.07 -11.28 -0.09
C SER A 282 -14.59 -10.20 -1.05
N ALA A 283 -14.56 -10.49 -2.36
CA ALA A 283 -14.15 -9.55 -3.39
C ALA A 283 -15.09 -8.33 -3.48
N LEU A 284 -16.41 -8.54 -3.37
CA LEU A 284 -17.39 -7.46 -3.36
C LEU A 284 -17.22 -6.56 -2.12
N SER A 285 -17.06 -7.15 -0.94
CA SER A 285 -16.83 -6.41 0.30
C SER A 285 -15.57 -5.53 0.23
N GLU A 286 -14.47 -6.06 -0.30
CA GLU A 286 -13.21 -5.33 -0.47
C GLU A 286 -13.31 -4.21 -1.53
N LYS A 287 -13.91 -4.50 -2.68
CA LYS A 287 -14.19 -3.49 -3.72
C LYS A 287 -15.00 -2.33 -3.16
N MET A 288 -16.03 -2.63 -2.36
CA MET A 288 -16.90 -1.61 -1.76
C MET A 288 -16.21 -0.85 -0.63
N CYS A 289 -15.35 -1.49 0.16
CA CYS A 289 -14.52 -0.82 1.17
C CYS A 289 -13.62 0.25 0.54
N LEU A 290 -13.02 -0.04 -0.63
CA LEU A 290 -12.23 0.96 -1.37
C LEU A 290 -13.10 2.13 -1.85
N LEU A 291 -14.30 1.84 -2.36
CA LEU A 291 -15.24 2.84 -2.87
C LEU A 291 -15.83 3.74 -1.76
N SER A 292 -15.99 3.22 -0.54
CA SER A 292 -16.62 3.95 0.57
C SER A 292 -15.81 5.14 1.10
N THR A 293 -14.48 5.09 1.00
CA THR A 293 -13.60 6.19 1.41
C THR A 293 -13.83 7.48 0.61
N ARG A 294 -14.55 7.39 -0.51
CA ARG A 294 -14.86 8.49 -1.42
C ARG A 294 -16.35 8.81 -1.51
N LEU A 295 -17.18 8.14 -0.69
CA LEU A 295 -18.61 8.43 -0.55
C LEU A 295 -18.82 9.52 0.52
N PRO A 296 -19.40 10.68 0.16
CA PRO A 296 -19.72 11.73 1.13
C PRO A 296 -21.00 11.41 1.93
N ASP A 297 -21.77 10.41 1.52
CA ASP A 297 -23.07 10.07 2.09
C ASP A 297 -22.95 9.05 3.23
N ALA A 298 -23.58 9.36 4.36
CA ALA A 298 -23.61 8.50 5.54
C ALA A 298 -24.36 7.18 5.29
N ASP A 299 -25.41 7.21 4.46
CA ASP A 299 -26.25 6.04 4.20
C ASP A 299 -25.46 5.00 3.38
N ASN A 300 -24.70 5.45 2.37
CA ASN A 300 -23.81 4.57 1.60
C ASN A 300 -22.65 4.01 2.43
N GLN A 301 -22.16 4.76 3.43
CA GLN A 301 -21.13 4.25 4.36
C GLN A 301 -21.70 3.18 5.30
N GLU A 302 -22.96 3.29 5.68
CA GLU A 302 -23.66 2.27 6.45
C GLU A 302 -23.79 0.99 5.62
N ASP A 303 -24.29 1.07 4.38
CA ASP A 303 -24.41 -0.08 3.49
C ASP A 303 -23.08 -0.83 3.30
N VAL A 304 -21.96 -0.11 3.12
CA VAL A 304 -20.64 -0.77 3.00
C VAL A 304 -20.24 -1.50 4.28
N LYS A 305 -20.57 -0.96 5.46
CA LYS A 305 -20.36 -1.67 6.73
C LYS A 305 -21.22 -2.92 6.81
N LEU A 306 -22.48 -2.85 6.38
CA LEU A 306 -23.40 -4.00 6.33
C LEU A 306 -22.85 -5.12 5.41
N LEU A 307 -22.23 -4.77 4.28
CA LEU A 307 -21.59 -5.76 3.40
C LEU A 307 -20.40 -6.47 4.07
N GLY A 308 -19.63 -5.74 4.89
CA GLY A 308 -18.58 -6.32 5.72
C GLY A 308 -19.10 -7.38 6.69
N LEU A 309 -20.28 -7.15 7.28
CA LEU A 309 -20.94 -8.12 8.15
C LEU A 309 -21.40 -9.35 7.37
N CYS A 310 -21.98 -9.18 6.17
CA CYS A 310 -22.40 -10.30 5.33
C CYS A 310 -21.24 -11.26 4.96
N LYS A 311 -20.04 -10.73 4.69
CA LYS A 311 -18.83 -11.54 4.48
C LYS A 311 -18.55 -12.49 5.64
N VAL A 312 -18.67 -11.97 6.86
CA VAL A 312 -18.44 -12.76 8.08
C VAL A 312 -19.51 -13.84 8.24
N PHE A 313 -20.79 -13.51 8.01
CA PHE A 313 -21.88 -14.49 8.04
C PHE A 313 -21.67 -15.66 7.09
N VAL A 314 -21.33 -15.38 5.84
CA VAL A 314 -21.04 -16.40 4.81
C VAL A 314 -19.87 -17.28 5.23
N THR A 315 -18.81 -16.67 5.74
CA THR A 315 -17.62 -17.39 6.22
C THR A 315 -17.98 -18.32 7.39
N CYS A 316 -18.68 -17.81 8.41
CA CYS A 316 -19.10 -18.58 9.56
C CYS A 316 -20.03 -19.74 9.18
N SER A 317 -21.06 -19.49 8.38
CA SER A 317 -22.00 -20.53 7.99
C SER A 317 -21.33 -21.66 7.20
N ASN A 318 -20.40 -21.32 6.30
CA ASN A 318 -19.68 -22.32 5.54
C ASN A 318 -18.70 -23.16 6.38
N ALA A 319 -18.12 -22.56 7.43
CA ALA A 319 -17.21 -23.24 8.34
C ALA A 319 -17.91 -24.04 9.46
N LYS A 320 -19.18 -23.73 9.76
CA LYS A 320 -19.96 -24.33 10.87
C LYS A 320 -19.95 -25.85 10.83
N ASP A 321 -20.29 -26.45 9.70
CA ASP A 321 -20.45 -27.91 9.59
C ASP A 321 -19.13 -28.65 9.82
N LEU A 322 -18.02 -28.10 9.35
CA LEU A 322 -16.69 -28.67 9.60
C LEU A 322 -16.33 -28.57 11.08
N ALA A 323 -16.52 -27.40 11.69
CA ALA A 323 -16.23 -27.15 13.11
C ALA A 323 -17.08 -28.04 14.04
N VAL A 324 -18.33 -28.32 13.67
CA VAL A 324 -19.22 -29.22 14.44
C VAL A 324 -18.85 -30.69 14.28
N LYS A 325 -18.40 -31.11 13.09
CA LYS A 325 -17.95 -32.49 12.83
C LYS A 325 -16.58 -32.81 13.45
N GLU A 326 -15.71 -31.81 13.50
CA GLU A 326 -14.34 -31.92 14.02
C GLU A 326 -14.10 -30.96 15.18
N PRO A 327 -14.82 -31.11 16.32
CA PRO A 327 -14.76 -30.16 17.43
C PRO A 327 -13.40 -30.10 18.14
N ASP A 328 -12.52 -31.08 17.90
CA ASP A 328 -11.16 -31.11 18.45
C ASP A 328 -10.12 -30.42 17.55
N SER A 329 -10.47 -30.18 16.28
CA SER A 329 -9.59 -29.59 15.27
C SER A 329 -9.48 -28.08 15.47
N ARG A 330 -8.28 -27.60 15.84
CA ARG A 330 -8.00 -26.16 15.98
C ARG A 330 -8.28 -25.40 14.68
N GLU A 331 -7.90 -25.97 13.54
CA GLU A 331 -8.06 -25.31 12.24
C GLU A 331 -9.54 -25.15 11.88
N GLY A 332 -10.34 -26.20 12.06
CA GLY A 332 -11.80 -26.13 11.83
C GLY A 332 -12.49 -25.15 12.77
N LEU A 333 -12.11 -25.14 14.06
CA LEU A 333 -12.61 -24.18 15.03
C LEU A 333 -12.19 -22.74 14.71
N GLU A 334 -10.94 -22.51 14.27
CA GLU A 334 -10.45 -21.18 13.92
C GLU A 334 -11.26 -20.58 12.77
N GLN A 335 -11.50 -21.36 11.72
CA GLN A 335 -12.27 -20.91 10.55
C GLN A 335 -13.71 -20.50 10.88
N PHE A 336 -14.29 -21.02 11.97
CA PHE A 336 -15.65 -20.71 12.40
C PHE A 336 -15.71 -19.66 13.52
N ILE A 337 -14.91 -19.82 14.58
CA ILE A 337 -14.99 -19.02 15.81
C ILE A 337 -14.36 -17.65 15.61
N ARG A 338 -13.20 -17.58 14.93
CA ARG A 338 -12.47 -16.31 14.78
C ARG A 338 -13.30 -15.25 14.03
N PRO A 339 -13.92 -15.53 12.87
CA PRO A 339 -14.74 -14.53 12.21
C PRO A 339 -15.96 -14.11 13.06
N LEU A 340 -16.55 -15.02 13.84
CA LEU A 340 -17.66 -14.69 14.74
C LEU A 340 -17.21 -13.78 15.91
N MET A 341 -16.02 -14.00 16.46
CA MET A 341 -15.44 -13.10 17.47
C MET A 341 -15.16 -11.71 16.90
N GLU A 342 -14.70 -11.62 15.64
CA GLU A 342 -14.56 -10.35 14.93
C GLU A 342 -15.92 -9.65 14.75
N LEU A 343 -16.98 -10.40 14.43
CA LEU A 343 -18.35 -9.89 14.34
C LEU A 343 -18.83 -9.28 15.66
N HIS A 344 -18.65 -10.01 16.77
CA HIS A 344 -18.99 -9.53 18.11
C HIS A 344 -18.24 -8.25 18.47
N ARG A 345 -16.98 -8.12 18.04
CA ARG A 345 -16.22 -6.89 18.24
C ARG A 345 -16.80 -5.71 17.46
N VAL A 346 -17.31 -5.94 16.25
CA VAL A 346 -18.03 -4.90 15.49
C VAL A 346 -19.31 -4.48 16.24
N PHE A 347 -20.08 -5.43 16.77
CA PHE A 347 -21.27 -5.13 17.60
C PHE A 347 -20.95 -4.49 18.97
N ARG A 348 -19.71 -4.60 19.47
CA ARG A 348 -19.29 -3.95 20.71
C ARG A 348 -18.79 -2.52 20.52
N THR A 349 -18.52 -2.11 19.27
CA THR A 349 -18.00 -0.77 18.97
C THR A 349 -19.17 0.11 18.55
N PRO A 350 -19.76 0.95 19.43
CA PRO A 350 -20.85 1.81 19.03
C PRO A 350 -20.38 2.71 17.88
N GLY A 351 -20.99 2.51 16.70
CA GLY A 351 -20.76 3.38 15.57
C GLY A 351 -21.07 4.83 15.95
N SER A 352 -20.31 5.79 15.43
CA SER A 352 -20.51 7.23 15.63
C SER A 352 -21.80 7.78 14.98
N GLY A 353 -22.81 6.94 14.73
CA GLY A 353 -24.00 7.24 13.95
C GLY A 353 -25.29 7.19 14.76
N LYS A 354 -25.91 8.38 14.92
CA LYS A 354 -27.31 8.78 15.16
C LYS A 354 -28.25 8.03 16.12
N ALA A 355 -28.01 6.80 16.57
CA ALA A 355 -28.84 6.15 17.58
C ALA A 355 -28.10 6.10 18.93
N LYS A 356 -28.65 6.77 19.94
CA LYS A 356 -28.27 6.55 21.35
C LYS A 356 -28.76 5.16 21.78
N VAL A 357 -28.09 4.12 21.33
CA VAL A 357 -28.36 2.75 21.77
C VAL A 357 -27.69 2.55 23.13
N THR A 358 -28.47 2.10 24.10
CA THR A 358 -28.09 2.06 25.52
C THR A 358 -27.36 0.78 25.92
N THR A 359 -27.52 -0.32 25.17
CA THR A 359 -26.92 -1.62 25.49
C THR A 359 -26.42 -2.38 24.23
N GLN A 360 -25.45 -3.29 24.41
CA GLN A 360 -24.85 -4.09 23.33
C GLN A 360 -25.88 -4.97 22.57
N PRO A 361 -26.82 -5.69 23.24
CA PRO A 361 -27.81 -6.51 22.53
C PRO A 361 -28.77 -5.69 21.65
N GLU A 362 -29.15 -4.50 22.10
CA GLU A 362 -29.97 -3.58 21.30
C GLU A 362 -29.23 -3.12 20.04
N HIS A 363 -27.92 -2.89 20.13
CA HIS A 363 -27.11 -2.47 19.00
C HIS A 363 -26.94 -3.59 17.97
N GLN A 364 -26.65 -4.80 18.44
CA GLN A 364 -26.60 -5.99 17.61
C GLN A 364 -27.91 -6.20 16.85
N LYS A 365 -29.05 -6.13 17.55
CA LYS A 365 -30.37 -6.24 16.93
C LYS A 365 -30.58 -5.17 15.86
N ALA A 366 -30.26 -3.91 16.15
CA ALA A 366 -30.37 -2.82 15.19
C ALA A 366 -29.51 -3.05 13.93
N CYS A 367 -28.28 -3.52 14.09
CA CYS A 367 -27.41 -3.86 12.96
C CYS A 367 -27.99 -5.00 12.11
N LEU A 368 -28.46 -6.09 12.75
CA LEU A 368 -29.07 -7.21 12.04
C LEU A 368 -30.36 -6.79 11.31
N THR A 369 -31.17 -5.93 11.91
CA THR A 369 -32.36 -5.37 11.26
C THR A 369 -31.97 -4.55 10.04
N SER A 370 -30.94 -3.70 10.14
CA SER A 370 -30.44 -2.92 9.01
C SER A 370 -29.93 -3.82 7.87
N ILE A 371 -29.19 -4.90 8.17
CA ILE A 371 -28.78 -5.91 7.18
C ILE A 371 -30.01 -6.52 6.50
N HIS A 372 -30.96 -7.03 7.30
CA HIS A 372 -32.15 -7.70 6.78
C HIS A 372 -32.97 -6.77 5.88
N ASP A 373 -33.21 -5.54 6.32
CA ASP A 373 -33.98 -4.55 5.55
C ASP A 373 -33.26 -4.17 4.26
N SER A 374 -31.94 -3.95 4.29
CA SER A 374 -31.17 -3.62 3.09
C SER A 374 -31.11 -4.77 2.10
N LEU A 375 -30.87 -6.01 2.53
CA LEU A 375 -30.84 -7.16 1.63
C LEU A 375 -32.24 -7.48 1.07
N SER A 376 -33.28 -7.46 1.92
CA SER A 376 -34.67 -7.76 1.51
C SER A 376 -35.24 -6.74 0.53
N ARG A 377 -34.82 -5.47 0.61
CA ARG A 377 -35.21 -4.44 -0.36
C ARG A 377 -34.59 -4.64 -1.73
N ASN A 378 -33.41 -5.24 -1.79
CA ASN A 378 -32.57 -5.26 -3.00
C ASN A 378 -32.40 -6.67 -3.63
N SER A 379 -32.77 -7.74 -2.94
CA SER A 379 -32.67 -9.13 -3.42
C SER A 379 -33.95 -9.90 -3.13
N THR A 380 -34.61 -10.36 -4.20
CA THR A 380 -35.78 -11.25 -4.10
C THR A 380 -35.40 -12.60 -3.52
N ASP A 381 -34.26 -13.17 -3.92
CA ASP A 381 -33.76 -14.45 -3.39
C ASP A 381 -33.54 -14.39 -1.88
N PHE A 382 -32.95 -13.30 -1.37
CA PHE A 382 -32.77 -13.10 0.06
C PHE A 382 -34.12 -13.00 0.77
N LYS A 383 -35.06 -12.22 0.22
CA LYS A 383 -36.39 -12.04 0.81
C LYS A 383 -37.20 -13.34 0.83
N ASP A 384 -37.04 -14.19 -0.18
CA ASP A 384 -37.72 -15.48 -0.25
C ASP A 384 -37.15 -16.48 0.77
N ALA A 385 -35.83 -16.45 1.00
CA ALA A 385 -35.18 -17.26 2.04
C ALA A 385 -35.47 -16.74 3.46
N PHE A 386 -35.41 -15.42 3.66
CA PHE A 386 -35.61 -14.74 4.94
C PHE A 386 -36.78 -13.74 4.87
N PRO A 387 -38.04 -14.22 4.88
CA PRO A 387 -39.23 -13.39 4.65
C PRO A 387 -39.46 -12.32 5.72
N ASP A 388 -38.95 -12.55 6.93
CA ASP A 388 -39.03 -11.63 8.06
C ASP A 388 -37.73 -11.64 8.86
N PHE A 389 -37.53 -10.58 9.66
CA PHE A 389 -36.34 -10.41 10.49
C PHE A 389 -36.15 -11.57 11.48
N GLY A 390 -37.22 -12.16 12.01
CA GLY A 390 -37.14 -13.25 13.00
C GLY A 390 -36.53 -14.52 12.41
N THR A 391 -36.82 -14.83 11.15
CA THR A 391 -36.19 -15.95 10.43
C THR A 391 -34.68 -15.73 10.27
N PHE A 392 -34.28 -14.52 9.87
CA PHE A 392 -32.86 -14.13 9.76
C PHE A 392 -32.13 -14.12 11.12
N GLU A 393 -32.76 -13.55 12.15
CA GLU A 393 -32.26 -13.53 13.53
C GLU A 393 -32.05 -14.96 14.06
N THR A 394 -32.97 -15.89 13.75
CA THR A 394 -32.85 -17.29 14.15
C THR A 394 -31.62 -17.97 13.52
N CYS A 395 -31.38 -17.75 12.22
CA CYS A 395 -30.20 -18.27 11.53
C CYS A 395 -28.90 -17.74 12.18
N PHE A 396 -28.88 -16.46 12.51
CA PHE A 396 -27.75 -15.85 13.20
C PHE A 396 -27.53 -16.42 14.62
N LEU A 397 -28.60 -16.51 15.42
CA LEU A 397 -28.53 -17.05 16.78
C LEU A 397 -28.09 -18.52 16.78
N ASP A 398 -28.45 -19.31 15.76
CA ASP A 398 -27.96 -20.68 15.60
C ASP A 398 -26.43 -20.74 15.40
N LEU A 399 -25.84 -19.80 14.65
CA LEU A 399 -24.38 -19.66 14.54
C LEU A 399 -23.75 -19.30 15.89
N GLU A 400 -24.32 -18.33 16.61
CA GLU A 400 -23.84 -17.94 17.94
C GLU A 400 -23.92 -19.08 18.96
N ASN A 401 -25.05 -19.79 18.99
CA ASN A 401 -25.27 -20.92 19.89
C ASN A 401 -24.30 -22.06 19.57
N SER A 402 -24.07 -22.34 18.29
CA SER A 402 -23.12 -23.37 17.85
C SER A 402 -21.69 -23.03 18.26
N ALA A 403 -21.25 -21.79 18.02
CA ALA A 403 -19.92 -21.34 18.43
C ALA A 403 -19.77 -21.33 19.95
N THR A 404 -20.80 -20.87 20.68
CA THR A 404 -20.81 -20.89 22.15
C THR A 404 -20.72 -22.33 22.68
N SER A 405 -21.43 -23.28 22.06
CA SER A 405 -21.37 -24.69 22.43
C SER A 405 -19.98 -25.30 22.17
N LEU A 406 -19.36 -24.99 21.02
CA LEU A 406 -18.01 -25.45 20.69
C LEU A 406 -16.96 -24.83 21.62
N MET A 407 -17.06 -23.53 21.89
CA MET A 407 -16.20 -22.87 22.88
C MET A 407 -16.37 -23.50 24.26
N THR A 408 -17.61 -23.74 24.71
CA THR A 408 -17.88 -24.39 26.00
C THR A 408 -17.23 -25.78 26.08
N LYS A 409 -17.37 -26.61 25.03
CA LYS A 409 -16.70 -27.92 24.97
C LYS A 409 -15.18 -27.79 25.00
N ARG A 410 -14.63 -26.79 24.28
CA ARG A 410 -13.20 -26.52 24.27
C ARG A 410 -12.69 -26.05 25.64
N CYS A 411 -13.49 -25.26 26.36
CA CYS A 411 -13.22 -24.89 27.74
C CYS A 411 -13.23 -26.11 28.66
N GLU A 412 -14.28 -26.93 28.59
CA GLU A 412 -14.41 -28.15 29.40
C GLU A 412 -13.22 -29.11 29.20
N TYR A 413 -12.72 -29.21 27.95
CA TYR A 413 -11.52 -29.97 27.62
C TYR A 413 -10.30 -29.49 28.44
N TYR A 414 -10.03 -28.18 28.46
CA TYR A 414 -8.88 -27.64 29.19
C TYR A 414 -9.10 -27.54 30.70
N GLU A 415 -10.33 -27.24 31.13
CA GLU A 415 -10.64 -26.92 32.53
C GLU A 415 -10.41 -28.13 33.43
N LYS A 416 -10.74 -29.34 32.95
CA LYS A 416 -10.50 -30.59 33.67
C LYS A 416 -9.00 -30.80 33.96
N ASP A 417 -8.18 -30.72 32.91
CA ASP A 417 -6.75 -31.01 33.00
C ASP A 417 -5.99 -29.89 33.73
N THR A 418 -6.43 -28.64 33.54
CA THR A 418 -5.91 -27.48 34.27
C THR A 418 -6.23 -27.58 35.75
N THR A 419 -7.47 -27.86 36.13
CA THR A 419 -7.88 -28.01 37.54
C THR A 419 -7.10 -29.13 38.23
N GLN A 420 -6.89 -30.26 37.55
CA GLN A 420 -6.12 -31.36 38.09
C GLN A 420 -4.65 -30.99 38.27
N SER A 421 -4.06 -30.28 37.30
CA SER A 421 -2.68 -29.82 37.35
C SER A 421 -2.45 -28.78 38.45
N VAL A 422 -3.36 -27.81 38.60
CA VAL A 422 -3.38 -26.84 39.70
C VAL A 422 -3.37 -27.57 41.05
N LYS A 423 -4.34 -28.45 41.30
CA LYS A 423 -4.41 -29.21 42.57
C LYS A 423 -3.16 -30.04 42.86
N ASN A 424 -2.59 -30.67 41.83
CA ASN A 424 -1.38 -31.47 41.96
C ASN A 424 -0.16 -30.60 42.31
N LEU A 425 0.03 -29.48 41.59
CA LEU A 425 1.10 -28.55 41.86
C LEU A 425 0.95 -27.93 43.25
N GLU A 426 -0.23 -27.42 43.63
CA GLU A 426 -0.47 -26.87 44.97
C GLU A 426 -0.13 -27.87 46.08
N ALA A 427 -0.59 -29.13 45.97
CA ALA A 427 -0.34 -30.15 46.96
C ALA A 427 1.16 -30.48 47.11
N MET A 428 1.90 -30.52 45.99
CA MET A 428 3.35 -30.77 46.01
C MET A 428 4.13 -29.55 46.51
N LEU A 429 3.76 -28.34 46.08
CA LEU A 429 4.42 -27.11 46.49
C LEU A 429 4.25 -26.83 48.00
N LYS A 430 3.11 -27.23 48.57
CA LYS A 430 2.82 -27.05 50.01
C LYS A 430 3.73 -27.86 50.94
N VAL A 431 4.28 -28.98 50.47
CA VAL A 431 5.17 -29.83 51.28
C VAL A 431 6.65 -29.49 51.11
N ILE A 432 7.00 -28.64 50.15
CA ILE A 432 8.37 -28.20 49.91
C ILE A 432 8.62 -26.92 50.75
N PRO A 433 9.55 -26.95 51.72
CA PRO A 433 9.91 -25.75 52.48
C PRO A 433 10.64 -24.76 51.58
N GLU A 434 10.79 -23.51 52.03
CA GLU A 434 11.71 -22.58 51.36
C GLU A 434 13.16 -23.06 51.51
N ILE A 435 13.98 -22.82 50.48
CA ILE A 435 15.39 -23.18 50.55
C ILE A 435 16.12 -22.29 51.57
N ASN A 436 16.77 -22.91 52.55
CA ASN A 436 17.85 -22.30 53.33
C ASN A 436 19.19 -22.66 52.64
N PRO A 437 19.89 -21.71 52.00
CA PRO A 437 21.13 -22.00 51.27
C PRO A 437 22.26 -22.52 52.15
N ASP A 438 22.22 -22.27 53.45
CA ASP A 438 23.21 -22.74 54.43
C ASP A 438 22.94 -24.17 54.91
N GLU A 439 21.67 -24.59 54.92
CA GLU A 439 21.22 -25.91 55.35
C GLU A 439 20.20 -26.51 54.35
N PRO A 440 20.60 -26.80 53.11
CA PRO A 440 19.68 -27.19 52.04
C PRO A 440 19.16 -28.63 52.18
N ASP A 441 19.65 -29.43 53.12
CA ASP A 441 19.35 -30.87 53.19
C ASP A 441 17.86 -31.18 53.40
N GLN A 442 17.15 -30.37 54.19
CA GLN A 442 15.70 -30.55 54.40
C GLN A 442 14.91 -30.23 53.12
N PHE A 443 15.30 -29.17 52.42
CA PHE A 443 14.74 -28.77 51.13
C PHE A 443 14.97 -29.82 50.05
N LEU A 444 16.21 -30.30 49.92
CA LEU A 444 16.60 -31.32 48.95
C LEU A 444 15.81 -32.63 49.17
N LYS A 445 15.71 -33.10 50.42
CA LYS A 445 14.91 -34.29 50.75
C LYS A 445 13.43 -34.11 50.44
N ALA A 446 12.86 -32.94 50.73
CA ALA A 446 11.47 -32.65 50.44
C ALA A 446 11.19 -32.70 48.93
N ILE A 447 12.05 -32.08 48.11
CA ILE A 447 11.90 -32.13 46.65
C ILE A 447 12.16 -33.54 46.11
N GLU A 448 13.20 -34.23 46.54
CA GLU A 448 13.49 -35.63 46.13
C GLU A 448 12.28 -36.55 46.34
N SER A 449 11.51 -36.34 47.43
CA SER A 449 10.32 -37.14 47.73
C SER A 449 9.17 -36.98 46.73
N VAL A 450 9.15 -35.87 45.97
CA VAL A 450 8.09 -35.54 44.99
C VAL A 450 8.64 -35.31 43.57
N GLN A 451 9.96 -35.41 43.37
CA GLN A 451 10.65 -34.87 42.20
C GLN A 451 10.11 -35.39 40.87
N GLN A 452 9.97 -36.70 40.72
CA GLN A 452 9.48 -37.29 39.46
C GLN A 452 8.07 -36.80 39.16
N LYS A 453 7.17 -36.83 40.15
CA LYS A 453 5.79 -36.39 40.00
C LYS A 453 5.69 -34.89 39.73
N LEU A 454 6.57 -34.09 40.32
CA LEU A 454 6.67 -32.65 40.08
C LEU A 454 7.10 -32.36 38.64
N LEU A 455 8.13 -33.06 38.15
CA LEU A 455 8.58 -32.97 36.75
C LEU A 455 7.46 -33.36 35.78
N ASP A 456 6.85 -34.52 35.98
CA ASP A 456 5.76 -35.02 35.11
C ASP A 456 4.57 -34.05 35.07
N THR A 457 4.21 -33.48 36.23
CA THR A 457 3.12 -32.49 36.33
C THR A 457 3.52 -31.16 35.71
N CYS A 458 4.78 -30.72 35.86
CA CYS A 458 5.30 -29.52 35.20
C CYS A 458 5.25 -29.65 33.68
N ASP A 459 5.73 -30.77 33.13
CA ASP A 459 5.73 -31.01 31.69
C ASP A 459 4.30 -31.03 31.13
N SER A 460 3.40 -31.75 31.80
CA SER A 460 1.97 -31.77 31.44
C SER A 460 1.34 -30.38 31.51
N SER A 461 1.67 -29.59 32.55
CA SER A 461 1.18 -28.21 32.70
C SER A 461 1.70 -27.30 31.59
N ALA A 462 2.95 -27.46 31.18
CA ALA A 462 3.54 -26.69 30.08
C ALA A 462 2.84 -27.00 28.75
N GLU A 463 2.53 -28.26 28.47
CA GLU A 463 1.78 -28.67 27.27
C GLU A 463 0.37 -28.06 27.24
N ILE A 464 -0.32 -28.03 28.38
CA ILE A 464 -1.63 -27.37 28.53
C ILE A 464 -1.49 -25.88 28.26
N ILE A 465 -0.56 -25.19 28.93
CA ILE A 465 -0.33 -23.74 28.78
C ILE A 465 -0.07 -23.39 27.30
N ILE A 466 0.84 -24.12 26.64
CA ILE A 466 1.17 -23.89 25.22
C ILE A 466 -0.05 -24.12 24.33
N SER A 467 -0.83 -25.16 24.61
CA SER A 467 -2.02 -25.49 23.82
C SER A 467 -3.10 -24.42 23.94
N VAL A 468 -3.36 -23.94 25.16
CA VAL A 468 -4.31 -22.83 25.41
C VAL A 468 -3.81 -21.55 24.76
N GLU A 469 -2.52 -21.22 24.84
CA GLU A 469 -1.97 -20.02 24.19
C GLU A 469 -2.09 -20.06 22.66
N LYS A 470 -1.90 -21.22 22.05
CA LYS A 470 -2.14 -21.40 20.61
C LYS A 470 -3.60 -21.17 20.24
N ASP A 471 -4.54 -21.68 21.04
CA ASP A 471 -5.97 -21.47 20.81
C ASP A 471 -6.38 -20.01 21.03
N LEU A 472 -5.84 -19.33 22.04
CA LEU A 472 -6.06 -17.89 22.27
C LEU A 472 -5.64 -17.06 21.06
N SER A 473 -4.47 -17.37 20.48
CA SER A 473 -3.98 -16.70 19.28
C SER A 473 -4.82 -17.03 18.04
N ALA A 474 -5.26 -18.27 17.89
CA ALA A 474 -6.05 -18.71 16.73
C ALA A 474 -7.45 -18.10 16.75
N PHE A 475 -8.13 -18.11 17.91
CA PHE A 475 -9.51 -17.64 18.03
C PHE A 475 -9.62 -16.14 18.31
N ASN A 476 -8.51 -15.47 18.61
CA ASN A 476 -8.44 -14.04 18.94
C ASN A 476 -9.36 -13.66 20.14
N CYS A 477 -9.30 -14.46 21.20
CA CYS A 477 -10.13 -14.31 22.40
C CYS A 477 -9.29 -14.07 23.67
N GLN A 478 -9.95 -13.82 24.80
CA GLN A 478 -9.30 -13.61 26.10
C GLN A 478 -9.03 -14.94 26.81
N PRO A 479 -8.02 -15.01 27.70
CA PRO A 479 -7.74 -16.21 28.51
C PRO A 479 -8.97 -16.80 29.19
N SER A 480 -9.81 -15.93 29.77
CA SER A 480 -11.05 -16.31 30.46
C SER A 480 -12.09 -16.97 29.54
N ASP A 481 -11.99 -16.76 28.23
CA ASP A 481 -12.92 -17.32 27.25
C ASP A 481 -12.59 -18.79 26.93
N ILE A 482 -11.39 -19.28 27.27
CA ILE A 482 -10.94 -20.66 27.02
C ILE A 482 -10.65 -21.43 28.31
N CYS A 483 -9.97 -20.81 29.27
CA CYS A 483 -9.62 -21.49 30.52
C CYS A 483 -9.50 -20.49 31.67
N ALA A 484 -10.40 -20.60 32.64
CA ALA A 484 -10.48 -19.67 33.76
C ALA A 484 -9.23 -19.73 34.65
N ASN A 485 -8.70 -20.94 34.85
CA ASN A 485 -7.58 -21.22 35.75
C ASN A 485 -6.20 -21.09 35.09
N LEU A 486 -6.10 -20.61 33.84
CA LEU A 486 -4.82 -20.51 33.12
C LEU A 486 -3.80 -19.64 33.88
N SER A 487 -4.24 -18.51 34.44
CA SER A 487 -3.37 -17.59 35.17
C SER A 487 -2.77 -18.23 36.42
N GLU A 488 -3.59 -18.99 37.16
CA GLU A 488 -3.16 -19.73 38.35
C GLU A 488 -2.22 -20.87 37.98
N LEU A 489 -2.55 -21.65 36.96
CA LEU A 489 -1.69 -22.72 36.45
C LEU A 489 -0.32 -22.18 36.03
N LYS A 490 -0.27 -21.05 35.30
CA LYS A 490 0.98 -20.38 34.92
C LYS A 490 1.82 -19.98 36.13
N ALA A 491 1.20 -19.42 37.16
CA ALA A 491 1.90 -19.01 38.38
C ALA A 491 2.47 -20.20 39.14
N LEU A 492 1.68 -21.27 39.33
CA LEU A 492 2.12 -22.49 40.01
C LEU A 492 3.19 -23.23 39.22
N HIS A 493 3.03 -23.34 37.90
CA HIS A 493 4.02 -23.93 37.00
C HIS A 493 5.35 -23.14 37.04
N HIS A 494 5.28 -21.81 37.02
CA HIS A 494 6.46 -20.97 37.18
C HIS A 494 7.15 -21.22 38.52
N ARG A 495 6.40 -21.23 39.64
CA ARG A 495 6.96 -21.52 40.96
C ARG A 495 7.60 -22.90 41.04
N ALA A 496 6.94 -23.93 40.52
CA ALA A 496 7.47 -25.29 40.48
C ALA A 496 8.77 -25.39 39.66
N THR A 497 8.81 -24.73 38.51
CA THR A 497 10.03 -24.65 37.67
C THR A 497 11.16 -23.93 38.41
N THR A 498 10.84 -22.86 39.15
CA THR A 498 11.81 -22.15 39.99
C THR A 498 12.37 -23.03 41.11
N LEU A 499 11.53 -23.82 41.79
CA LEU A 499 11.98 -24.76 42.83
C LEU A 499 12.90 -25.86 42.26
N LEU A 500 12.62 -26.37 41.07
CA LEU A 500 13.50 -27.33 40.38
C LEU A 500 14.85 -26.69 39.98
N GLY A 501 14.84 -25.40 39.61
CA GLY A 501 16.05 -24.60 39.41
C GLY A 501 16.84 -24.41 40.70
N GLU A 502 16.17 -24.10 41.81
CA GLU A 502 16.77 -24.01 43.15
C GLU A 502 17.34 -25.34 43.62
N GLN A 503 16.64 -26.47 43.40
CA GLN A 503 17.14 -27.81 43.67
C GLN A 503 18.42 -28.08 42.89
N SER A 504 18.43 -27.78 41.59
CA SER A 504 19.59 -27.97 40.72
C SER A 504 20.79 -27.15 41.20
N ALA A 505 20.59 -25.88 41.57
CA ALA A 505 21.62 -25.05 42.16
C ALA A 505 22.13 -25.64 43.48
N ALA A 506 21.23 -26.00 44.39
CA ALA A 506 21.58 -26.53 45.71
C ALA A 506 22.37 -27.83 45.61
N VAL A 507 21.98 -28.76 44.73
CA VAL A 507 22.71 -30.00 44.46
C VAL A 507 24.12 -29.69 43.94
N LEU A 508 24.25 -28.81 42.95
CA LEU A 508 25.56 -28.45 42.37
C LEU A 508 26.50 -27.79 43.38
N LEU A 509 25.98 -26.90 44.22
CA LEU A 509 26.75 -26.23 45.28
C LEU A 509 27.14 -27.20 46.40
N ASN A 510 26.33 -28.24 46.64
CA ASN A 510 26.60 -29.25 47.66
C ASN A 510 27.53 -30.38 47.21
N LEU A 511 27.85 -30.50 45.91
CA LEU A 511 28.88 -31.43 45.46
C LEU A 511 30.22 -31.15 46.16
N PRO A 512 31.06 -32.16 46.42
CA PRO A 512 32.37 -31.95 47.06
C PRO A 512 33.21 -30.86 46.37
N THR A 513 33.17 -30.82 45.04
CA THR A 513 33.84 -29.80 44.22
C THR A 513 33.21 -28.42 44.40
N GLY A 514 31.88 -28.32 44.49
CA GLY A 514 31.15 -27.08 44.76
C GLY A 514 31.48 -26.51 46.14
N LYS A 515 31.39 -27.34 47.19
CA LYS A 515 31.76 -26.97 48.56
C LYS A 515 33.21 -26.50 48.68
N LYS A 516 34.14 -27.14 47.94
CA LYS A 516 35.54 -26.72 47.87
C LYS A 516 35.69 -25.35 47.19
N CYS A 517 35.04 -25.11 46.06
CA CYS A 517 35.06 -23.82 45.38
C CYS A 517 34.52 -22.68 46.26
N ILE A 518 33.40 -22.92 46.96
CA ILE A 518 32.80 -21.94 47.89
C ILE A 518 33.75 -21.64 49.06
N SER A 519 34.23 -22.68 49.76
CA SER A 519 35.11 -22.51 50.94
C SER A 519 36.44 -21.85 50.61
N GLN A 520 36.96 -22.07 49.39
CA GLN A 520 38.22 -21.47 48.93
C GLN A 520 38.01 -20.12 48.21
N SER A 521 36.76 -19.68 48.02
CA SER A 521 36.42 -18.48 47.23
C SER A 521 37.03 -18.49 45.81
N VAL A 522 37.02 -19.65 45.14
CA VAL A 522 37.58 -19.84 43.79
C VAL A 522 36.48 -20.20 42.81
N LYS A 523 36.55 -19.65 41.59
CA LYS A 523 35.64 -19.98 40.49
C LYS A 523 35.62 -21.48 40.19
N ALA A 524 34.45 -21.99 39.80
CA ALA A 524 34.29 -23.34 39.30
C ALA A 524 35.05 -23.54 37.98
N ASN A 525 35.55 -24.76 37.75
CA ASN A 525 36.21 -25.15 36.51
C ASN A 525 35.63 -26.47 35.96
N GLY A 526 36.00 -26.79 34.72
CA GLY A 526 35.61 -28.03 34.06
C GLY A 526 34.09 -28.28 34.04
N ARG A 527 33.68 -29.49 34.44
CA ARG A 527 32.28 -29.95 34.39
C ARG A 527 31.34 -29.14 35.29
N LEU A 528 31.79 -28.70 36.47
CA LEU A 528 30.96 -27.91 37.38
C LEU A 528 30.63 -26.55 36.77
N LYS A 529 31.61 -25.87 36.15
CA LYS A 529 31.39 -24.62 35.42
C LYS A 529 30.39 -24.78 34.27
N ALA A 530 30.51 -25.87 33.50
CA ALA A 530 29.58 -26.15 32.42
C ALA A 530 28.13 -26.32 32.92
N MET A 531 27.93 -27.06 34.02
CA MET A 531 26.59 -27.27 34.60
C MET A 531 26.01 -25.98 35.22
N LEU A 532 26.82 -25.17 35.90
CA LEU A 532 26.39 -23.88 36.44
C LEU A 532 26.04 -22.88 35.33
N ASN A 533 26.77 -22.89 34.21
CA ASN A 533 26.44 -22.07 33.04
C ASN A 533 25.09 -22.48 32.45
N VAL A 534 24.85 -23.78 32.23
CA VAL A 534 23.56 -24.28 31.72
C VAL A 534 22.41 -23.89 32.65
N LEU A 535 22.60 -24.03 33.96
CA LEU A 535 21.62 -23.60 34.95
C LEU A 535 21.35 -22.09 34.85
N SER A 536 22.41 -21.27 34.85
CA SER A 536 22.29 -19.81 34.77
C SER A 536 21.57 -19.36 33.49
N THR A 537 21.92 -19.94 32.34
CA THR A 537 21.24 -19.67 31.06
C THR A 537 19.76 -20.05 31.12
N ASN A 538 19.43 -21.26 31.57
CA ASN A 538 18.04 -21.72 31.67
C ASN A 538 17.19 -20.83 32.59
N CYS A 539 17.76 -20.39 33.72
CA CYS A 539 17.08 -19.51 34.67
C CYS A 539 16.85 -18.12 34.10
N GLN A 540 17.81 -17.59 33.32
CA GLN A 540 17.66 -16.31 32.61
C GLN A 540 16.61 -16.39 31.50
N GLU A 541 16.69 -17.41 30.64
CA GLU A 541 15.75 -17.60 29.52
C GLU A 541 14.31 -17.78 30.01
N LYS A 542 14.10 -18.56 31.07
CA LYS A 542 12.79 -18.79 31.69
C LYS A 542 12.39 -17.72 32.72
N LYS A 543 13.24 -16.71 32.95
CA LYS A 543 13.04 -15.62 33.93
C LYS A 543 12.64 -16.13 35.32
N LEU A 544 13.36 -17.13 35.84
CA LEU A 544 13.05 -17.75 37.12
C LEU A 544 13.53 -16.88 38.29
N ASP A 545 12.62 -16.63 39.24
CA ASP A 545 12.90 -15.88 40.47
C ASP A 545 13.56 -16.76 41.54
N ILE A 546 14.81 -17.16 41.30
CA ILE A 546 15.60 -17.96 42.26
C ILE A 546 15.93 -17.14 43.51
N ASN A 547 15.92 -17.80 44.69
CA ASN A 547 16.48 -17.26 45.92
C ASN A 547 17.80 -16.47 45.70
N ALA A 548 17.81 -15.21 46.13
CA ALA A 548 18.90 -14.27 45.84
C ALA A 548 20.27 -14.73 46.36
N THR A 549 20.31 -15.36 47.53
CA THR A 549 21.55 -15.87 48.13
C THR A 549 22.09 -17.06 47.34
N LEU A 550 21.20 -17.95 46.87
CA LEU A 550 21.57 -19.08 46.02
C LEU A 550 22.08 -18.60 44.65
N HIS A 551 21.37 -17.64 44.04
CA HIS A 551 21.77 -17.00 42.79
C HIS A 551 23.12 -16.30 42.91
N ALA A 552 23.37 -15.58 44.01
CA ALA A 552 24.66 -14.95 44.29
C ALA A 552 25.80 -15.97 44.40
N ARG A 553 25.54 -17.11 45.06
CA ARG A 553 26.52 -18.22 45.15
C ARG A 553 26.84 -18.81 43.80
N VAL A 554 25.82 -19.14 42.99
CA VAL A 554 26.00 -19.63 41.61
C VAL A 554 26.81 -18.64 40.79
N THR A 555 26.46 -17.35 40.85
CA THR A 555 27.14 -16.28 40.10
C THR A 555 28.59 -16.10 40.55
N SER A 556 28.89 -16.20 41.86
CA SER A 556 30.25 -16.09 42.38
C SER A 556 31.19 -17.21 41.91
N LEU A 557 30.64 -18.37 41.57
CA LEU A 557 31.39 -19.52 41.08
C LEU A 557 31.55 -19.52 39.55
N LEU A 558 30.80 -18.73 38.80
CA LEU A 558 30.97 -18.53 37.36
C LEU A 558 32.04 -17.46 37.08
#